data_AF-A0A6C1T177-F1
#
_entry.id   AF-A0A6C1T177-F1
#
_cell.length_a   1.000
_cell.length_b   1.000
_cell.length_c   1.000
_cell.angle_alpha   90.00
_cell.angle_beta   90.00
_cell.angle_gamma   90.00
#
_symmetry.space_group_name_H-M   'P 1'
#
loop_
_entity.id
_entity.type
_entity.pdbx_description
1 polymer ?
#
loop_
_entity_poly.entity_id
_entity_poly.type
_entity_poly.pdbx_seq_one_letter_code
_entity_poly.pdbx_strand_id
1 'polypeptide(L)'
;MAPRWRYERGEGRFKHRWSHDHAGFAPSGHGPVGKCPCHITEAIAEEILNTTAVPHFEWEDSPFPDRFYAVYQGVIYEAVPTQPGVSYHAYPWRGDLPGRPGLPRRMLRKLRDRADQTGERKAFEQWLKKYAGPGV
;
A
#
# COMPACT_ATOMS: atom_id res chain seq x y z
N MET A 1 -21.70 0.16 -10.79
CA MET A 1 -20.89 0.71 -9.68
C MET A 1 -19.86 -0.34 -9.33
N ALA A 2 -18.59 0.03 -9.13
CA ALA A 2 -17.61 -0.92 -8.62
C ALA A 2 -18.01 -1.34 -7.20
N PRO A 3 -17.78 -2.60 -6.80
CA PRO A 3 -18.00 -3.02 -5.42
C PRO A 3 -17.18 -2.15 -4.46
N ARG A 4 -17.79 -1.78 -3.32
CA ARG A 4 -17.10 -1.07 -2.24
C ARG A 4 -16.45 -2.10 -1.32
N TRP A 5 -15.14 -1.99 -1.12
CA TRP A 5 -14.33 -2.89 -0.31
C TRP A 5 -14.19 -2.37 1.12
N ARG A 6 -14.28 -3.26 2.11
CA ARG A 6 -14.05 -2.90 3.51
C ARG A 6 -12.56 -2.83 3.81
N TYR A 7 -12.11 -1.76 4.45
CA TYR A 7 -10.77 -1.78 5.04
C TYR A 7 -10.79 -2.52 6.37
N GLU A 8 -9.87 -3.45 6.55
CA GLU A 8 -9.72 -4.21 7.78
C GLU A 8 -8.28 -4.15 8.28
N ARG A 9 -8.09 -3.56 9.46
CA ARG A 9 -6.77 -3.47 10.09
C ARG A 9 -6.29 -4.82 10.65
N GLY A 10 -7.20 -5.75 10.90
CA GLY A 10 -6.99 -6.98 11.66
C GLY A 10 -7.01 -6.72 13.17
N GLU A 11 -7.75 -7.54 13.92
CA GLU A 11 -7.82 -7.45 15.38
C GLU A 11 -6.44 -7.67 16.04
N GLY A 12 -6.16 -6.94 17.13
CA GLY A 12 -4.93 -7.11 17.92
C GLY A 12 -3.66 -6.50 17.31
N ARG A 13 -3.72 -5.80 16.16
CA ARG A 13 -2.55 -5.22 15.48
C ARG A 13 -2.16 -3.81 15.95
N PHE A 14 -2.19 -3.56 17.26
CA PHE A 14 -1.72 -2.29 17.87
C PHE A 14 -0.25 -1.97 17.53
N LYS A 15 0.54 -3.00 17.20
CA LYS A 15 1.93 -2.89 16.74
C LYS A 15 2.10 -2.12 15.41
N HIS A 16 1.05 -1.67 14.75
CA HIS A 16 1.14 -0.87 13.51
C HIS A 16 0.92 0.63 13.73
N ARG A 17 0.49 1.04 14.94
CA ARG A 17 0.42 2.46 15.31
C ARG A 17 1.82 3.01 15.45
N TRP A 18 2.21 3.82 14.47
CA TRP A 18 3.33 4.73 14.64
C TRP A 18 2.87 5.94 15.46
N SER A 19 3.74 6.47 16.32
CA SER A 19 3.58 7.81 16.90
C SER A 19 3.92 8.94 15.93
N HIS A 20 4.53 8.63 14.78
CA HIS A 20 4.96 9.64 13.81
C HIS A 20 3.88 9.86 12.74
N ASP A 21 3.93 11.04 12.14
CA ASP A 21 3.04 11.53 11.10
C ASP A 21 3.39 11.04 9.68
N HIS A 22 4.41 10.20 9.56
CA HIS A 22 4.89 9.61 8.31
C HIS A 22 4.97 8.08 8.39
N ALA A 23 5.03 7.42 7.23
CA ALA A 23 5.18 5.97 7.11
C ALA A 23 6.65 5.54 6.91
N GLY A 24 6.88 4.22 6.83
CA GLY A 24 8.19 3.61 7.00
C GLY A 24 8.15 2.32 7.83
N PHE A 25 9.27 1.96 8.47
CA PHE A 25 9.47 0.62 9.01
C PHE A 25 10.21 0.63 10.35
N ALA A 26 9.80 -0.24 11.27
CA ALA A 26 10.49 -0.47 12.54
C ALA A 26 11.12 -1.87 12.57
N PRO A 27 12.32 -2.05 13.17
CA PRO A 27 12.91 -3.38 13.35
C PRO A 27 12.01 -4.33 14.15
N SER A 28 12.04 -5.62 13.83
CA SER A 28 11.44 -6.68 14.64
C SER A 28 12.21 -7.98 14.50
N GLY A 29 11.98 -8.95 15.41
CA GLY A 29 12.65 -10.26 15.38
C GLY A 29 12.39 -11.09 14.11
N HIS A 30 11.39 -10.72 13.30
CA HIS A 30 11.05 -11.38 12.04
C HIS A 30 11.24 -10.46 10.81
N GLY A 31 12.02 -9.39 10.95
CA GLY A 31 12.26 -8.38 9.91
C GLY A 31 11.49 -7.08 10.12
N PRO A 32 11.72 -6.06 9.29
CA PRO A 32 11.11 -4.74 9.47
C PRO A 32 9.58 -4.78 9.31
N VAL A 33 8.86 -4.25 10.29
CA VAL A 33 7.38 -4.15 10.26
C VAL A 33 7.00 -2.80 9.68
N GLY A 34 6.13 -2.81 8.66
CA GLY A 34 5.54 -1.60 8.08
C GLY A 34 4.67 -0.88 9.10
N LYS A 35 4.86 0.43 9.22
CA LYS A 35 4.17 1.29 10.16
C LYS A 35 3.46 2.40 9.39
N CYS A 36 2.19 2.61 9.70
CA CYS A 36 1.38 3.64 9.07
C CYS A 36 1.43 4.92 9.91
N PRO A 37 1.32 6.11 9.31
CA PRO A 37 1.34 7.37 10.04
C PRO A 37 0.18 7.44 11.05
N CYS A 38 0.39 8.12 12.17
CA CYS A 38 -0.56 8.14 13.30
C CYS A 38 -1.95 8.69 12.94
N HIS A 39 -2.03 9.56 11.91
CA HIS A 39 -3.25 10.21 11.47
C HIS A 39 -4.11 9.35 10.53
N ILE A 40 -3.59 8.24 9.99
CA ILE A 40 -4.37 7.39 9.09
C ILE A 40 -5.38 6.54 9.87
N THR A 41 -6.64 6.93 9.76
CA THR A 41 -7.77 6.20 10.35
C THR A 41 -8.24 5.07 9.43
N GLU A 42 -9.09 4.19 9.94
CA GLU A 42 -9.72 3.14 9.12
C GLU A 42 -10.62 3.74 8.05
N ALA A 43 -11.30 4.85 8.37
CA ALA A 43 -12.11 5.60 7.40
C ALA A 43 -11.25 6.19 6.27
N ILE A 44 -10.09 6.78 6.58
CA ILE A 44 -9.16 7.29 5.56
C ILE A 44 -8.63 6.13 4.70
N ALA A 45 -8.23 5.03 5.33
CA ALA A 45 -7.71 3.88 4.61
C ALA A 45 -8.77 3.23 3.70
N GLU A 46 -10.02 3.12 4.16
CA GLU A 46 -11.14 2.65 3.34
C GLU A 46 -11.44 3.60 2.19
N GLU A 47 -11.42 4.91 2.43
CA GLU A 47 -11.64 5.90 1.38
C GLU A 47 -10.57 5.79 0.29
N ILE A 48 -9.29 5.72 0.68
CA ILE A 48 -8.17 5.51 -0.26
C ILE A 48 -8.37 4.21 -1.05
N LEU A 49 -8.69 3.11 -0.37
CA LEU A 49 -8.92 1.80 -0.99
C LEU A 49 -9.99 1.85 -2.09
N ASN A 50 -11.05 2.63 -1.88
CA ASN A 50 -12.19 2.67 -2.78
C ASN A 50 -12.12 3.77 -3.84
N THR A 51 -11.26 4.79 -3.67
CA THR A 51 -11.24 5.95 -4.58
C THR A 51 -9.97 6.08 -5.42
N THR A 52 -8.80 5.83 -4.83
CA THR A 52 -7.51 6.11 -5.47
C THR A 52 -6.68 4.87 -5.71
N ALA A 53 -6.91 3.80 -4.94
CA ALA A 53 -6.17 2.56 -5.06
C ALA A 53 -6.35 1.91 -6.44
N VAL A 54 -5.25 1.34 -6.94
CA VAL A 54 -5.17 0.68 -8.23
C VAL A 54 -5.26 -0.83 -7.99
N PRO A 55 -6.28 -1.52 -8.53
CA PRO A 55 -6.39 -2.96 -8.39
C PRO A 55 -5.30 -3.68 -9.21
N HIS A 56 -4.82 -4.79 -8.67
CA HIS A 56 -3.93 -5.72 -9.31
C HIS A 56 -4.53 -7.12 -9.24
N PHE A 57 -4.59 -7.76 -10.40
CA PHE A 57 -5.05 -9.12 -10.58
C PHE A 57 -3.86 -9.95 -11.07
N GLU A 58 -3.62 -11.09 -10.44
CA GLU A 58 -2.63 -12.07 -10.88
C GLU A 58 -3.14 -12.81 -12.13
N TRP A 59 -4.46 -13.02 -12.21
CA TRP A 59 -5.15 -13.68 -13.31
C TRP A 59 -6.28 -12.80 -13.84
N GLU A 60 -6.48 -12.80 -15.16
CA GLU A 60 -7.50 -11.96 -15.81
C GLU A 60 -8.93 -12.34 -15.38
N ASP A 61 -9.14 -13.62 -15.05
CA ASP A 61 -10.43 -14.17 -14.62
C ASP A 61 -10.67 -14.08 -13.10
N SER A 62 -9.75 -13.46 -12.34
CA SER A 62 -9.92 -13.30 -10.89
C SER A 62 -11.17 -12.45 -10.59
N PRO A 63 -12.16 -12.96 -9.82
CA PRO A 63 -13.43 -12.26 -9.59
C PRO A 63 -13.29 -11.01 -8.70
N PHE A 64 -12.14 -10.86 -8.03
CA PHE A 64 -11.78 -9.72 -7.20
C PHE A 64 -10.27 -9.47 -7.30
N PRO A 65 -9.79 -8.26 -7.00
CA PRO A 65 -8.36 -7.97 -7.03
C PRO A 65 -7.58 -8.80 -6.01
N ASP A 66 -6.49 -9.41 -6.44
CA ASP A 66 -5.55 -10.10 -5.55
C ASP A 66 -4.84 -9.12 -4.62
N ARG A 67 -4.60 -7.89 -5.12
CA ARG A 67 -4.00 -6.80 -4.34
C ARG A 67 -4.54 -5.44 -4.81
N PHE A 68 -4.40 -4.45 -3.95
CA PHE A 68 -4.46 -3.05 -4.35
C PHE A 68 -3.14 -2.36 -4.06
N TYR A 69 -2.80 -1.37 -4.87
CA TYR A 69 -1.71 -0.46 -4.61
C TYR A 69 -2.22 0.98 -4.56
N ALA A 70 -1.83 1.72 -3.54
CA ALA A 70 -2.18 3.13 -3.40
C ALA A 70 -0.95 3.98 -3.11
N VAL A 71 -1.05 5.28 -3.38
CA VAL A 71 -0.08 6.27 -2.91
C VAL A 71 -0.78 7.16 -1.89
N TYR A 72 -0.12 7.36 -0.75
CA TYR A 72 -0.58 8.27 0.28
C TYR A 72 0.61 8.91 0.96
N GLN A 73 0.67 10.25 0.97
CA GLN A 73 1.82 11.04 1.41
C GLN A 73 3.14 10.62 0.73
N GLY A 74 3.05 10.25 -0.55
CA GLY A 74 4.18 9.76 -1.34
C GLY A 74 4.67 8.36 -0.94
N VAL A 75 3.96 7.64 -0.08
CA VAL A 75 4.29 6.27 0.30
C VAL A 75 3.43 5.30 -0.51
N ILE A 76 4.04 4.24 -1.02
CA ILE A 76 3.29 3.15 -1.64
C ILE A 76 2.71 2.27 -0.54
N TYR A 77 1.42 2.01 -0.58
CA TYR A 77 0.75 1.01 0.23
C TYR A 77 0.33 -0.17 -0.64
N GLU A 78 0.53 -1.38 -0.13
CA GLU A 78 -0.05 -2.59 -0.69
C GLU A 78 -1.16 -3.06 0.23
N ALA A 79 -2.36 -3.28 -0.33
CA ALA A 79 -3.47 -3.91 0.35
C ALA A 79 -3.66 -5.33 -0.15
N VAL A 80 -3.75 -6.27 0.77
CA VAL A 80 -3.97 -7.71 0.51
C VAL A 80 -5.31 -8.13 1.13
N PRO A 81 -6.02 -9.11 0.55
CA PRO A 81 -7.31 -9.54 1.07
C PRO A 81 -7.14 -10.11 2.49
N THR A 82 -8.02 -9.70 3.40
CA THR A 82 -8.25 -10.44 4.67
C THR A 82 -9.38 -11.44 4.50
N GLN A 83 -10.44 -11.04 3.78
CA GLN A 83 -11.46 -11.91 3.25
C GLN A 83 -11.59 -11.63 1.74
N PRO A 84 -11.18 -12.57 0.87
CA PRO A 84 -11.23 -12.38 -0.58
C PRO A 84 -12.62 -11.94 -1.06
N GLY A 85 -12.68 -10.88 -1.87
CA GLY A 85 -13.94 -10.32 -2.36
C GLY A 85 -14.76 -9.52 -1.33
N VAL A 86 -14.22 -9.25 -0.13
CA VAL A 86 -14.96 -8.53 0.93
C VAL A 86 -14.09 -7.44 1.58
N SER A 87 -12.92 -7.80 2.10
CA SER A 87 -12.11 -6.91 2.92
C SER A 87 -10.61 -7.04 2.67
N TYR A 88 -9.91 -5.92 2.85
CA TYR A 88 -8.48 -5.80 2.56
C TYR A 88 -7.73 -5.10 3.70
N HIS A 89 -6.50 -5.53 3.93
CA HIS A 89 -5.57 -4.94 4.87
C HIS A 89 -4.38 -4.34 4.14
N ALA A 90 -4.04 -3.08 4.46
CA ALA A 90 -2.94 -2.37 3.82
C ALA A 90 -1.76 -2.10 4.76
N TYR A 91 -0.57 -2.14 4.17
CA TYR A 91 0.70 -1.76 4.83
C TYR A 91 1.63 -1.04 3.85
N PRO A 92 2.59 -0.24 4.35
CA PRO A 92 3.62 0.38 3.50
C PRO A 92 4.40 -0.70 2.74
N TRP A 93 4.49 -0.51 1.42
CA TRP A 93 5.17 -1.41 0.50
C TRP A 93 6.65 -1.04 0.39
N ARG A 94 7.50 -2.06 0.35
CA ARG A 94 8.91 -1.97 -0.02
C ARG A 94 9.30 -3.18 -0.86
N GLY A 95 10.10 -2.97 -1.90
CA GLY A 95 10.59 -3.96 -2.86
C GLY A 95 12.05 -4.37 -2.66
N ASP A 96 12.78 -3.72 -1.76
CA ASP A 96 14.16 -4.07 -1.38
C ASP A 96 14.26 -5.27 -0.42
N LEU A 97 13.19 -6.07 -0.29
CA LEU A 97 13.18 -7.30 0.52
C LEU A 97 13.61 -8.50 -0.34
N PRO A 98 14.48 -9.40 0.18
CA PRO A 98 14.87 -10.62 -0.53
C PRO A 98 13.65 -11.45 -0.95
N GLY A 99 13.63 -11.91 -2.21
CA GLY A 99 12.57 -12.76 -2.74
C GLY A 99 11.27 -12.03 -3.09
N ARG A 100 11.20 -10.71 -2.94
CA ARG A 100 10.03 -9.93 -3.35
C ARG A 100 10.24 -9.34 -4.75
N PRO A 101 9.41 -9.70 -5.75
CA PRO A 101 9.48 -9.05 -7.05
C PRO A 101 9.09 -7.56 -6.93
N GLY A 102 9.78 -6.71 -7.69
CA GLY A 102 9.42 -5.30 -7.81
C GLY A 102 8.03 -5.12 -8.44
N LEU A 103 7.46 -3.92 -8.31
CA LEU A 103 6.17 -3.61 -8.93
C LEU A 103 6.29 -3.61 -10.45
N PRO A 104 5.29 -4.15 -11.19
CA PRO A 104 5.27 -4.06 -12.64
C PRO A 104 5.35 -2.60 -13.11
N ARG A 105 6.11 -2.32 -14.18
CA ARG A 105 6.28 -0.96 -14.73
C ARG A 105 4.96 -0.23 -14.98
N ARG A 106 3.93 -0.94 -15.44
CA ARG A 106 2.59 -0.39 -15.65
C ARG A 106 1.94 0.06 -14.33
N MET A 107 2.13 -0.69 -13.25
CA MET A 107 1.64 -0.34 -11.92
C MET A 107 2.39 0.88 -11.39
N LEU A 108 3.73 0.89 -11.48
CA LEU A 108 4.54 2.04 -11.08
C LEU A 108 4.13 3.33 -11.79
N ARG A 109 3.87 3.27 -13.10
CA ARG A 109 3.37 4.43 -13.85
C ARG A 109 2.03 4.93 -13.31
N LYS A 110 1.06 4.04 -13.09
CA LYS A 110 -0.25 4.41 -12.52
C LYS A 110 -0.09 5.07 -11.14
N LEU A 111 0.75 4.52 -10.27
CA LEU A 111 0.99 5.08 -8.94
C LEU A 111 1.68 6.44 -9.00
N ARG A 112 2.63 6.61 -9.93
CA ARG A 112 3.27 7.89 -10.20
C ARG A 112 2.27 8.94 -10.69
N ASP A 113 1.38 8.58 -11.61
CA ASP A 113 0.32 9.47 -12.09
C ASP A 113 -0.63 9.88 -10.93
N ARG A 114 -0.93 8.97 -10.00
CA ARG A 114 -1.68 9.29 -8.77
C ARG A 114 -0.92 10.26 -7.86
N ALA A 115 0.38 10.05 -7.69
CA ALA A 115 1.22 10.96 -6.91
C ALA A 115 1.31 12.35 -7.54
N ASP A 116 1.29 12.45 -8.87
CA ASP A 116 1.23 13.74 -9.57
C ASP A 116 -0.11 14.44 -9.31
N GLN A 117 -1.23 13.71 -9.35
CA GLN A 117 -2.57 14.25 -9.09
C GLN A 117 -2.73 14.80 -7.67
N THR A 118 -2.03 14.23 -6.68
CA THR A 118 -2.09 14.65 -5.27
C THR A 118 -0.96 15.59 -4.86
N GLY A 119 -0.05 15.95 -5.78
CA GLY A 119 1.13 16.80 -5.47
C GLY A 119 2.22 16.09 -4.65
N GLU A 120 2.17 14.75 -4.57
CA GLU A 120 3.06 13.92 -3.75
C GLU A 120 4.25 13.34 -4.53
N ARG A 121 4.41 13.71 -5.81
CA ARG A 121 5.42 13.16 -6.73
C ARG A 121 6.82 13.09 -6.14
N LYS A 122 7.29 14.17 -5.51
CA LYS A 122 8.65 14.24 -4.95
C LYS A 122 8.83 13.21 -3.82
N ALA A 123 7.85 13.08 -2.93
CA ALA A 123 7.88 12.12 -1.83
C ALA A 123 7.79 10.67 -2.36
N PHE A 124 6.98 10.45 -3.40
CA PHE A 124 6.89 9.16 -4.10
C PHE A 124 8.24 8.70 -4.69
N GLU A 125 8.94 9.57 -5.42
CA GLU A 125 10.26 9.21 -5.97
C GLU A 125 11.31 8.96 -4.86
N GLN A 126 11.23 9.71 -3.75
CA GLN A 126 12.09 9.48 -2.59
C GLN A 126 11.82 8.11 -1.95
N TRP A 127 10.54 7.73 -1.82
CA TRP A 127 10.16 6.41 -1.33
C TRP A 127 10.71 5.30 -2.23
N LEU A 128 10.55 5.43 -3.55
CA LEU A 128 11.08 4.46 -4.51
C LEU A 128 12.60 4.33 -4.40
N LYS A 129 13.33 5.45 -4.40
CA LYS A 129 14.79 5.45 -4.27
C LYS A 129 15.26 4.75 -3.00
N LYS A 130 14.49 4.85 -1.92
CA LYS A 130 14.84 4.28 -0.62
C LYS A 130 14.45 2.81 -0.48
N TYR A 131 13.33 2.39 -1.06
CA TYR A 131 12.67 1.12 -0.71
C TYR A 131 12.30 0.24 -1.89
N ALA A 132 12.42 0.67 -3.14
CA ALA A 132 11.91 -0.12 -4.28
C ALA A 132 12.79 -1.33 -4.65
N GLY A 133 14.04 -1.38 -4.16
CA GLY A 133 15.01 -2.42 -4.50
C GLY A 133 15.69 -2.17 -5.87
N PRO A 134 16.62 -3.05 -6.27
CA PRO A 134 17.31 -2.92 -7.55
C PRO A 134 16.36 -3.14 -8.74
N GLY A 135 16.39 -2.25 -9.73
CA GLY A 135 15.65 -2.39 -10.99
C GLY A 135 14.31 -1.64 -11.09
N VAL A 136 14.02 -0.74 -10.15
CA VAL A 136 12.89 0.22 -10.21
C VAL A 136 13.37 1.62 -10.55
#